data_AF-X0RZ33-F1
#
_entry.id   AF-X0RZ33-F1
#
_cell.length_a   1.000
_cell.length_b   1.000
_cell.length_c   1.000
_cell.angle_alpha   90.00
_cell.angle_beta   90.00
_cell.angle_gamma   90.00
#
_symmetry.space_group_name_H-M   'P 1'
#
loop_
_entity.id
_entity.type
_entity.pdbx_description
1 polymer ?
#
loop_
_entity_poly.entity_id
_entity_poly.type
_entity_poly.pdbx_seq_one_letter_code
_entity_poly.pdbx_strand_id
1 'polypeptide(L)'
;MTANTQEALTSAALSFQLMTRAEPPELVIATIKSLLAVKEACDEILIIDNNNKETSLYEPLAAFCQSLDAELNVHFHHIDHVEGFKAGALNLALGLMSPDCSHIVVVDSDYQALPHARASITQAIAQYPEHTLLQFPQFYRNEGQLDAHSELNHYFNHHLYRSFNRNRALSTGTYAVIRRSDLLSIGGWSGASITEDAQMGVLMHRQGFRSQFVPEVIARSYCHRLTT
;
A
#
# COMPACT_ATOMS: atom_id res chain seq x y z
N MET A 1 -4.56 -27.69 36.10
CA MET A 1 -4.25 -27.93 34.68
C MET A 1 -5.35 -27.27 33.86
N THR A 2 -5.11 -26.05 33.39
CA THR A 2 -5.99 -25.34 32.47
C THR A 2 -5.12 -24.90 31.31
N ALA A 3 -5.00 -25.79 30.33
CA ALA A 3 -4.59 -25.41 28.99
C ALA A 3 -5.70 -24.52 28.43
N ASN A 4 -5.41 -23.25 28.21
CA ASN A 4 -6.30 -22.36 27.46
C ASN A 4 -5.44 -21.58 26.48
N THR A 5 -5.20 -22.24 25.34
CA THR A 5 -5.32 -21.67 23.99
C THR A 5 -4.98 -20.18 23.87
N GLN A 6 -3.69 -19.86 23.94
CA GLN A 6 -3.11 -18.94 22.99
C GLN A 6 -2.91 -19.72 21.69
N GLU A 7 -3.98 -19.87 20.91
CA GLU A 7 -3.79 -20.00 19.47
C GLU A 7 -3.01 -18.75 19.06
N ALA A 8 -1.75 -18.94 18.68
CA ALA A 8 -1.00 -17.92 17.99
C ALA A 8 -1.85 -17.55 16.77
N LEU A 9 -2.55 -16.41 16.82
CA LEU A 9 -3.07 -15.74 15.65
C LEU A 9 -1.91 -15.71 14.67
N THR A 10 -1.96 -16.56 13.64
CA THR A 10 -0.99 -16.54 12.56
C THR A 10 -1.04 -15.13 12.00
N SER A 11 -0.01 -14.33 12.32
CA SER A 11 0.12 -12.95 11.87
C SER A 11 -0.07 -12.95 10.36
N ALA A 12 -1.06 -12.21 9.87
CA ALA A 12 -1.33 -12.12 8.44
C ALA A 12 -0.05 -11.68 7.72
N ALA A 13 0.47 -12.53 6.83
CA ALA A 13 1.57 -12.14 5.95
C ALA A 13 1.07 -11.10 4.93
N LEU A 14 1.86 -10.03 4.77
CA LEU A 14 1.52 -8.87 3.96
C LEU A 14 2.42 -8.77 2.73
N SER A 15 1.83 -8.37 1.61
CA SER A 15 2.56 -7.95 0.41
C SER A 15 2.50 -6.43 0.31
N PHE A 16 3.61 -5.75 0.61
CA PHE A 16 3.74 -4.33 0.39
C PHE A 16 4.02 -4.08 -1.09
N GLN A 17 3.03 -3.57 -1.82
CA GLN A 17 3.09 -3.39 -3.27
C GLN A 17 3.36 -1.91 -3.58
N LEU A 18 4.57 -1.64 -4.07
CA LEU A 18 5.06 -0.30 -4.39
C LEU A 18 5.12 -0.12 -5.91
N MET A 19 4.27 0.76 -6.45
CA MET A 19 4.29 1.11 -7.87
C MET A 19 5.09 2.39 -8.07
N THR A 20 6.03 2.38 -9.01
CA THR A 20 6.86 3.53 -9.38
C THR A 20 7.00 3.60 -10.89
N ARG A 21 7.31 4.78 -11.43
CA ARG A 21 7.45 5.01 -12.86
C ARG A 21 8.63 5.92 -13.20
N ALA A 22 8.67 7.11 -12.63
CA ALA A 22 9.66 8.13 -12.99
C ALA A 22 10.14 8.95 -11.78
N GLU A 23 9.90 8.42 -10.59
CA GLU A 23 10.28 9.03 -9.34
C GLU A 23 11.80 8.97 -9.15
N PRO A 24 12.40 9.98 -8.49
CA PRO A 24 13.83 9.96 -8.22
C PRO A 24 14.24 8.71 -7.43
N PRO A 25 15.34 8.02 -7.79
CA PRO A 25 15.69 6.74 -7.18
C PRO A 25 15.83 6.83 -5.66
N GLU A 26 16.42 7.92 -5.16
CA GLU A 26 16.62 8.15 -3.73
C GLU A 26 15.32 8.26 -2.94
N LEU A 27 14.26 8.76 -3.56
CA LEU A 27 12.93 8.87 -2.98
C LEU A 27 12.34 7.46 -2.77
N VAL A 28 12.33 6.65 -3.83
CA VAL A 28 11.80 5.29 -3.81
C VAL A 28 12.61 4.41 -2.85
N ILE A 29 13.95 4.52 -2.86
CA ILE A 29 14.84 3.81 -1.93
C ILE A 29 14.53 4.19 -0.48
N ALA A 30 14.22 5.46 -0.20
CA ALA A 30 13.85 5.87 1.15
C ALA A 30 12.52 5.23 1.59
N THR A 31 11.55 5.09 0.69
CA THR A 31 10.31 4.36 0.95
C THR A 31 10.57 2.88 1.19
N ILE A 32 11.35 2.20 0.34
CA ILE A 32 11.72 0.78 0.53
C ILE A 32 12.41 0.57 1.88
N LYS A 33 13.35 1.44 2.26
CA LYS A 33 14.01 1.39 3.57
C LYS A 33 13.03 1.55 4.73
N SER A 34 12.03 2.41 4.61
CA SER A 34 11.00 2.57 5.64
C SER A 34 10.14 1.31 5.80
N LEU A 35 9.84 0.62 4.70
CA LEU A 35 9.11 -0.65 4.73
C LEU A 35 9.96 -1.79 5.33
N LEU A 36 11.24 -1.88 4.94
CA LEU A 36 12.19 -2.83 5.52
C LEU A 36 12.34 -2.67 7.04
N ALA A 37 12.22 -1.44 7.55
CA ALA A 37 12.31 -1.17 8.98
C ALA A 37 11.09 -1.62 9.79
N VAL A 38 9.94 -1.90 9.15
CA VAL A 38 8.69 -2.24 9.84
C VAL A 38 8.13 -3.60 9.47
N LYS A 39 8.50 -4.17 8.32
CA LYS A 39 7.98 -5.46 7.87
C LYS A 39 8.45 -6.59 8.79
N GLU A 40 7.68 -7.67 8.81
CA GLU A 40 8.05 -8.94 9.41
C GLU A 40 8.75 -9.86 8.41
N ALA A 41 9.36 -10.96 8.87
CA ALA A 41 10.03 -11.93 8.01
C ALA A 41 9.07 -12.63 7.02
N CYS A 42 7.80 -12.83 7.42
CA CYS A 42 6.78 -13.42 6.57
C CYS A 42 6.19 -12.47 5.52
N ASP A 43 6.53 -11.18 5.58
CA ASP A 43 6.07 -10.19 4.61
C ASP A 43 7.05 -10.08 3.44
N GLU A 44 6.52 -9.66 2.30
CA GLU A 44 7.28 -9.28 1.10
C GLU A 44 7.13 -7.80 0.76
N ILE A 45 8.11 -7.27 0.03
CA ILE A 45 8.00 -5.97 -0.66
C ILE A 45 8.12 -6.24 -2.16
N LEU A 46 7.08 -5.91 -2.91
CA LEU A 46 7.04 -6.08 -4.36
C LEU A 46 7.03 -4.70 -5.03
N ILE A 47 8.10 -4.39 -5.76
CA ILE A 47 8.29 -3.13 -6.46
C ILE A 47 8.10 -3.35 -7.96
N ILE A 48 7.17 -2.59 -8.54
CA ILE A 48 6.92 -2.57 -9.98
C ILE A 48 7.27 -1.19 -10.52
N ASP A 49 8.44 -1.08 -11.14
CA ASP A 49 8.79 0.06 -12.00
C ASP A 49 8.20 -0.15 -13.39
N ASN A 50 7.40 0.79 -13.88
CA ASN A 50 6.64 0.59 -15.11
C ASN A 50 6.54 1.84 -15.99
N ASN A 51 6.31 1.63 -17.29
CA ASN A 51 5.93 2.69 -18.23
C ASN A 51 6.92 3.86 -18.31
N ASN A 52 8.19 3.55 -18.10
CA ASN A 52 9.34 4.43 -18.26
C ASN A 52 10.49 3.61 -18.86
N LYS A 53 11.40 4.26 -19.59
CA LYS A 53 12.58 3.61 -20.19
C LYS A 53 13.89 4.30 -19.79
N GLU A 54 13.80 5.28 -18.89
CA GLU A 54 14.96 6.02 -18.44
C GLU A 54 15.76 5.18 -17.43
N THR A 55 16.85 4.57 -17.90
CA THR A 55 17.72 3.69 -17.12
C THR A 55 18.29 4.37 -15.87
N SER A 56 18.57 5.68 -15.94
CA SER A 56 19.02 6.48 -14.79
C SER A 56 18.04 6.48 -13.62
N LEU A 57 16.76 6.18 -13.86
CA LEU A 57 15.73 6.14 -12.81
C LEU A 57 15.58 4.73 -12.22
N TYR A 58 15.58 3.67 -13.04
CA TYR A 58 15.26 2.33 -12.55
C TYR A 58 16.49 1.44 -12.28
N GLU A 59 17.63 1.63 -12.95
CA GLU A 59 18.83 0.82 -12.70
C GLU A 59 19.38 1.00 -11.28
N PRO A 60 19.40 2.21 -10.68
CA PRO A 60 19.81 2.35 -9.28
C PRO A 60 18.86 1.65 -8.31
N LEU A 61 17.56 1.60 -8.63
CA LEU A 61 16.56 0.87 -7.84
C LEU A 61 16.78 -0.63 -7.92
N ALA A 62 16.99 -1.14 -9.13
CA ALA A 62 17.31 -2.55 -9.37
C ALA A 62 18.58 -2.96 -8.63
N ALA A 63 19.66 -2.16 -8.75
CA ALA A 63 20.92 -2.41 -8.07
C ALA A 63 20.78 -2.38 -6.54
N PHE A 64 20.03 -1.41 -6.00
CA PHE A 64 19.73 -1.36 -4.57
C PHE A 64 18.98 -2.61 -4.12
N CYS A 65 17.89 -3.00 -4.77
CA CYS A 65 17.11 -4.18 -4.40
C CYS A 65 17.92 -5.48 -4.54
N GLN A 66 18.76 -5.61 -5.57
CA GLN A 66 19.63 -6.77 -5.77
C GLN A 66 20.73 -6.87 -4.72
N SER A 67 21.13 -5.75 -4.10
CA SER A 67 22.13 -5.73 -3.03
C SER A 67 21.60 -6.19 -1.68
N LEU A 68 20.27 -6.31 -1.52
CA LEU A 68 19.63 -6.74 -0.28
C LEU A 68 19.77 -8.25 -0.10
N ASP A 69 19.77 -8.69 1.17
CA ASP A 69 19.71 -10.10 1.50
C ASP A 69 18.40 -10.71 0.98
N ALA A 70 18.49 -11.91 0.38
CA ALA A 70 17.33 -12.63 -0.11
C ALA A 70 16.30 -12.94 1.00
N GLU A 71 16.75 -13.10 2.26
CA GLU A 71 15.87 -13.30 3.42
C GLU A 71 14.95 -12.10 3.70
N LEU A 72 15.25 -10.92 3.13
CA LEU A 72 14.40 -9.75 3.24
C LEU A 72 13.19 -9.79 2.31
N ASN A 73 13.05 -10.78 1.41
CA ASN A 73 11.89 -10.94 0.52
C ASN A 73 11.50 -9.65 -0.23
N VAL A 74 12.49 -9.02 -0.88
CA VAL A 74 12.29 -7.82 -1.70
C VAL A 74 12.43 -8.19 -3.16
N HIS A 75 11.41 -7.87 -3.95
CA HIS A 75 11.34 -8.23 -5.36
C HIS A 75 11.14 -6.98 -6.21
N PHE A 76 12.04 -6.75 -7.16
CA PHE A 76 11.98 -5.61 -8.07
C PHE A 76 11.75 -6.10 -9.50
N HIS A 77 10.80 -5.47 -10.18
CA HIS A 77 10.50 -5.72 -11.59
C HIS A 77 10.42 -4.40 -12.34
N HIS A 78 11.18 -4.30 -13.44
CA HIS A 78 11.05 -3.23 -14.41
C HIS A 78 10.30 -3.71 -15.65
N ILE A 79 9.30 -2.96 -16.10
CA ILE A 79 8.52 -3.26 -17.29
C ILE A 79 8.35 -2.00 -18.15
N ASP A 80 9.00 -2.00 -19.31
CA ASP A 80 8.93 -0.93 -20.32
C ASP A 80 7.50 -0.45 -20.62
N HIS A 81 6.55 -1.39 -20.66
CA HIS A 81 5.16 -1.12 -21.02
C HIS A 81 4.18 -2.00 -20.24
N VAL A 82 3.28 -1.35 -19.50
CA VAL A 82 2.19 -1.97 -18.77
C VAL A 82 0.88 -1.29 -19.18
N GLU A 83 0.01 -2.04 -19.84
CA GLU A 83 -1.34 -1.58 -20.19
C GLU A 83 -2.14 -1.26 -18.92
N GLY A 84 -2.94 -0.18 -18.94
CA GLY A 84 -3.74 0.23 -17.78
C GLY A 84 -2.94 0.95 -16.67
N PHE A 85 -1.70 1.37 -16.94
CA PHE A 85 -0.88 2.18 -16.02
C PHE A 85 -0.78 1.57 -14.61
N LYS A 86 -1.13 2.33 -13.56
CA LYS A 86 -1.05 1.90 -12.15
C LYS A 86 -1.92 0.67 -11.89
N ALA A 87 -3.14 0.61 -12.41
CA ALA A 87 -4.01 -0.56 -12.28
C ALA A 87 -3.42 -1.82 -12.92
N GLY A 88 -2.80 -1.67 -14.09
CA GLY A 88 -2.09 -2.76 -14.75
C GLY A 88 -0.89 -3.26 -13.96
N ALA A 89 -0.10 -2.33 -13.41
CA ALA A 89 1.06 -2.65 -12.57
C ALA A 89 0.63 -3.36 -11.28
N LEU A 90 -0.47 -2.91 -10.67
CA LEU A 90 -1.06 -3.55 -9.50
C LEU A 90 -1.62 -4.96 -9.81
N ASN A 91 -2.19 -5.18 -11.00
CA ASN A 91 -2.59 -6.52 -11.43
C ASN A 91 -1.39 -7.44 -11.71
N LEU A 92 -0.33 -6.91 -12.28
CA LEU A 92 0.94 -7.65 -12.44
C LEU A 92 1.48 -8.04 -11.06
N ALA A 93 1.49 -7.10 -10.11
CA ALA A 93 1.90 -7.33 -8.73
C ALA A 93 1.04 -8.40 -8.04
N LEU A 94 -0.28 -8.35 -8.21
CA LEU A 94 -1.21 -9.36 -7.70
C LEU A 94 -0.91 -10.77 -8.23
N GLY A 95 -0.45 -10.88 -9.48
CA GLY A 95 -0.03 -12.15 -10.09
C GLY A 95 1.33 -12.66 -9.60
N LEU A 96 2.24 -11.75 -9.23
CA LEU A 96 3.60 -12.07 -8.75
C LEU A 96 3.66 -12.29 -7.22
N MET A 97 2.69 -11.74 -6.49
CA MET A 97 2.58 -11.79 -5.02
C MET A 97 2.66 -13.22 -4.47
N SER A 98 3.51 -13.43 -3.46
CA SER A 98 3.69 -14.71 -2.78
C SER A 98 2.35 -15.33 -2.38
N PRO A 99 2.13 -16.65 -2.61
CA PRO A 99 0.90 -17.34 -2.20
C PRO A 99 0.64 -17.29 -0.69
N ASP A 100 1.69 -17.12 0.12
CA ASP A 100 1.59 -17.07 1.58
C ASP A 100 1.04 -15.73 2.08
N CYS A 101 1.16 -14.67 1.27
CA CYS A 101 0.61 -13.36 1.62
C CYS A 101 -0.92 -13.35 1.44
N SER A 102 -1.60 -12.90 2.50
CA SER A 102 -3.06 -12.87 2.59
C SER A 102 -3.65 -11.51 2.27
N HIS A 103 -2.87 -10.45 2.51
CA HIS A 103 -3.29 -9.06 2.32
C HIS A 103 -2.25 -8.29 1.52
N ILE A 104 -2.76 -7.37 0.70
CA ILE A 104 -1.98 -6.40 -0.07
C ILE A 104 -1.96 -5.12 0.74
N VAL A 105 -0.83 -4.44 0.81
CA VAL A 105 -0.70 -3.07 1.28
C VAL A 105 -0.20 -2.24 0.11
N VAL A 106 -1.07 -1.42 -0.49
CA VAL A 106 -0.65 -0.54 -1.58
C VAL A 106 0.17 0.60 -1.01
N VAL A 107 1.34 0.87 -1.57
CA VAL A 107 2.25 1.93 -1.10
C VAL A 107 2.64 2.81 -2.30
N ASP A 108 2.38 4.11 -2.17
CA ASP A 108 2.93 5.09 -3.11
C ASP A 108 4.43 5.29 -2.86
N SER A 109 5.16 5.52 -3.95
CA SER A 109 6.63 5.63 -3.99
C SER A 109 7.19 6.74 -3.10
N ASP A 110 6.38 7.74 -2.74
CA ASP A 110 6.72 8.90 -1.94
C ASP A 110 6.22 8.82 -0.47
N TYR A 111 5.68 7.69 0.00
CA TYR A 111 5.23 7.55 1.39
C TYR A 111 6.18 6.70 2.25
N GLN A 112 6.52 7.22 3.43
CA GLN A 112 7.33 6.49 4.41
C GLN A 112 6.48 5.92 5.54
N ALA A 113 6.67 4.64 5.84
CA ALA A 113 6.06 3.97 6.98
C ALA A 113 6.56 4.57 8.31
N LEU A 114 5.64 4.72 9.27
CA LEU A 114 5.98 5.00 10.66
C LEU A 114 6.30 3.69 11.39
N PRO A 115 7.11 3.72 12.49
CA PRO A 115 7.57 2.50 13.15
C PRO A 115 6.48 1.54 13.60
N HIS A 116 5.28 2.04 13.92
CA HIS A 116 4.13 1.23 14.35
C HIS A 116 3.27 0.70 13.20
N ALA A 117 3.55 1.09 11.95
CA ALA A 117 2.65 0.86 10.81
C ALA A 117 2.24 -0.60 10.64
N ARG A 118 3.21 -1.52 10.68
CA ARG A 118 2.97 -2.95 10.49
C ARG A 118 2.08 -3.53 11.60
N ALA A 119 2.34 -3.14 12.85
CA ALA A 119 1.55 -3.58 13.99
C ALA A 119 0.09 -3.10 13.87
N SER A 120 -0.12 -1.83 13.53
CA SER A 120 -1.44 -1.24 13.34
C SER A 120 -2.21 -1.87 12.19
N ILE A 121 -1.55 -2.22 11.07
CA ILE A 121 -2.17 -2.96 9.97
C ILE A 121 -2.69 -4.32 10.45
N THR A 122 -1.87 -5.12 11.14
CA THR A 122 -2.33 -6.42 11.64
C THR A 122 -3.40 -6.33 12.71
N GLN A 123 -3.31 -5.34 13.60
CA GLN A 123 -4.35 -5.10 14.59
C GLN A 123 -5.68 -4.75 13.91
N ALA A 124 -5.66 -3.93 12.86
CA ALA A 124 -6.85 -3.61 12.08
C ALA A 124 -7.40 -4.84 11.36
N ILE A 125 -6.56 -5.69 10.76
CA ILE A 125 -6.99 -6.97 10.15
C ILE A 125 -7.69 -7.86 11.19
N ALA A 126 -7.09 -8.01 12.38
CA ALA A 126 -7.66 -8.82 13.46
C ALA A 126 -8.98 -8.24 14.01
N GLN A 127 -9.09 -6.90 14.07
CA GLN A 127 -10.30 -6.22 14.52
C GLN A 127 -11.44 -6.28 13.49
N TYR A 128 -11.09 -6.30 12.21
CA TYR A 128 -12.03 -6.25 11.09
C TYR A 128 -11.85 -7.48 10.15
N PRO A 129 -11.95 -8.72 10.66
CA PRO A 129 -11.57 -9.94 9.95
C PRO A 129 -12.50 -10.32 8.79
N GLU A 130 -13.55 -9.53 8.56
CA GLU A 130 -14.53 -9.70 7.49
C GLU A 130 -14.58 -8.50 6.52
N HIS A 131 -13.64 -7.56 6.67
CA HIS A 131 -13.53 -6.43 5.77
C HIS A 131 -12.52 -6.75 4.69
N THR A 132 -12.89 -6.39 3.47
CA THR A 132 -12.05 -6.54 2.29
C THR A 132 -11.05 -5.41 2.19
N LEU A 133 -11.45 -4.19 2.55
CA LEU A 133 -10.62 -2.99 2.47
C LEU A 133 -10.51 -2.32 3.84
N LEU A 134 -9.29 -2.09 4.31
CA LEU A 134 -8.98 -1.21 5.42
C LEU A 134 -8.18 -0.02 4.89
N GLN A 135 -8.77 1.16 4.91
CA GLN A 135 -8.11 2.38 4.44
C GLN A 135 -7.54 3.16 5.63
N PHE A 136 -6.24 3.39 5.62
CA PHE A 136 -5.58 4.32 6.54
C PHE A 136 -5.53 5.74 5.96
N PRO A 137 -5.33 6.80 6.77
CA PRO A 137 -5.29 8.16 6.27
C PRO A 137 -4.01 8.41 5.45
N GLN A 138 -4.14 9.17 4.36
CA GLN A 138 -2.99 9.85 3.76
C GLN A 138 -2.62 11.05 4.62
N PHE A 139 -1.37 11.09 5.08
CA PHE A 139 -0.86 12.21 5.86
C PHE A 139 0.24 12.94 5.11
N TYR A 140 -0.01 14.20 4.75
CA TYR A 140 0.92 15.03 4.02
C TYR A 140 1.81 15.83 4.97
N ARG A 141 3.13 15.80 4.75
CA ARG A 141 4.09 16.58 5.55
C ARG A 141 4.05 18.06 5.15
N ASN A 142 3.96 18.95 6.12
CA ASN A 142 3.90 20.40 5.90
C ASN A 142 5.30 20.98 5.65
N GLU A 143 5.65 21.29 4.40
CA GLU A 143 6.90 21.96 4.02
C GLU A 143 6.67 23.17 3.09
N GLY A 144 5.78 24.08 3.50
CA GLY A 144 5.54 25.36 2.80
C GLY A 144 4.25 25.44 1.98
N GLN A 145 3.54 24.33 1.80
CA GLN A 145 2.18 24.29 1.23
C GLN A 145 1.12 24.07 2.31
N LEU A 146 1.09 24.97 3.31
CA LEU A 146 0.23 24.84 4.48
C LEU A 146 -1.24 24.69 4.10
N ASP A 147 -1.72 25.45 3.11
CA ASP A 147 -3.15 25.47 2.77
C ASP A 147 -3.62 24.16 2.12
N ALA A 148 -2.94 23.70 1.06
CA ALA A 148 -3.33 22.49 0.33
C ALA A 148 -3.16 21.21 1.18
N HIS A 149 -2.03 21.06 1.90
CA HIS A 149 -1.82 19.89 2.76
C HIS A 149 -2.74 19.90 3.98
N SER A 150 -3.07 21.08 4.53
CA SER A 150 -4.07 21.21 5.60
C SER A 150 -5.45 20.80 5.10
N GLU A 151 -5.87 21.23 3.91
CA GLU A 151 -7.17 20.85 3.33
C GLU A 151 -7.27 19.35 3.04
N LEU A 152 -6.23 18.74 2.47
CA LEU A 152 -6.19 17.30 2.23
C LEU A 152 -6.21 16.52 3.55
N ASN A 153 -5.36 16.90 4.50
CA ASN A 153 -5.39 16.29 5.84
C ASN A 153 -6.76 16.51 6.51
N HIS A 154 -7.41 17.66 6.32
CA HIS A 154 -8.75 17.96 6.82
C HIS A 154 -9.80 17.02 6.20
N TYR A 155 -9.74 16.74 4.89
CA TYR A 155 -10.61 15.76 4.25
C TYR A 155 -10.56 14.40 4.94
N PHE A 156 -9.36 13.85 5.12
CA PHE A 156 -9.17 12.57 5.82
C PHE A 156 -9.63 12.65 7.27
N ASN A 157 -9.29 13.72 7.99
CA ASN A 157 -9.56 13.88 9.42
C ASN A 157 -11.03 14.20 9.77
N HIS A 158 -11.81 14.76 8.84
CA HIS A 158 -13.18 15.20 9.13
C HIS A 158 -14.24 14.51 8.29
N HIS A 159 -13.99 14.21 7.02
CA HIS A 159 -15.00 13.58 6.17
C HIS A 159 -15.05 12.06 6.40
N LEU A 160 -13.89 11.39 6.38
CA LEU A 160 -13.84 9.93 6.55
C LEU A 160 -14.04 9.48 8.01
N TYR A 161 -13.83 10.37 8.98
CA TYR A 161 -14.14 10.10 10.40
C TYR A 161 -15.65 10.03 10.70
N ARG A 162 -16.51 10.56 9.82
CA ARG A 162 -17.97 10.45 10.00
C ARG A 162 -18.38 8.99 9.94
N SER A 163 -19.19 8.55 10.89
CA SER A 163 -19.59 7.14 11.09
C SER A 163 -20.13 6.47 9.82
N PHE A 164 -20.90 7.18 9.00
CA PHE A 164 -21.38 6.65 7.71
C PHE A 164 -20.25 6.39 6.71
N ASN A 165 -19.33 7.35 6.55
CA ASN A 165 -18.22 7.25 5.60
C ASN A 165 -17.18 6.24 6.07
N ARG A 166 -16.98 6.15 7.39
CA ARG A 166 -16.01 5.24 8.00
C ARG A 166 -16.29 3.77 7.68
N ASN A 167 -17.56 3.39 7.60
CA ASN A 167 -17.99 2.01 7.33
C ASN A 167 -18.21 1.73 5.82
N ARG A 168 -17.93 2.72 4.96
CA ARG A 168 -18.01 2.63 3.49
C ARG A 168 -16.81 3.33 2.85
N ALA A 169 -15.64 3.18 3.48
CA ALA A 169 -14.42 3.78 3.00
C ALA A 169 -14.10 3.30 1.57
N LEU A 170 -13.80 4.23 0.69
CA LEU A 170 -13.19 3.92 -0.61
C LEU A 170 -11.67 3.97 -0.46
N SER A 171 -10.97 3.25 -1.33
CA SER A 171 -9.53 3.34 -1.36
C SER A 171 -9.11 4.72 -1.87
N THR A 172 -8.02 5.25 -1.32
CA THR A 172 -7.39 6.48 -1.80
C THR A 172 -6.02 6.22 -2.42
N GLY A 173 -5.69 4.97 -2.73
CA GLY A 173 -4.54 4.63 -3.58
C GLY A 173 -3.20 4.40 -2.87
N THR A 174 -3.10 4.67 -1.55
CA THR A 174 -1.94 4.33 -0.70
C THR A 174 -2.38 3.97 0.71
N TYR A 175 -1.62 3.11 1.37
CA TYR A 175 -1.93 2.44 2.63
C TYR A 175 -3.38 1.91 2.70
N ALA A 176 -3.85 1.44 1.55
CA ALA A 176 -5.04 0.63 1.41
C ALA A 176 -4.65 -0.83 1.64
N VAL A 177 -5.17 -1.43 2.71
CA VAL A 177 -4.95 -2.83 3.03
C VAL A 177 -6.10 -3.65 2.48
N ILE A 178 -5.81 -4.57 1.56
CA ILE A 178 -6.82 -5.28 0.78
C ILE A 178 -6.68 -6.77 0.95
N ARG A 179 -7.76 -7.46 1.26
CA ARG A 179 -7.80 -8.91 1.29
C ARG A 179 -7.66 -9.47 -0.12
N ARG A 180 -6.63 -10.28 -0.33
CA ARG A 180 -6.30 -10.86 -1.64
C ARG A 180 -7.44 -11.68 -2.23
N SER A 181 -8.06 -12.56 -1.44
CA SER A 181 -9.11 -13.48 -1.92
C SER A 181 -10.30 -12.73 -2.52
N ASP A 182 -10.71 -11.65 -1.87
CA ASP A 182 -11.88 -10.88 -2.28
C ASP A 182 -11.58 -10.04 -3.51
N LEU A 183 -10.37 -9.44 -3.58
CA LEU A 183 -9.92 -8.73 -4.78
C LEU A 183 -9.85 -9.66 -5.99
N LEU A 184 -9.34 -10.89 -5.82
CA LEU A 184 -9.34 -11.90 -6.88
C LEU A 184 -10.77 -12.28 -7.29
N SER A 185 -11.70 -12.40 -6.34
CA SER A 185 -13.10 -12.76 -6.63
C SER A 185 -13.84 -11.74 -7.49
N ILE A 186 -13.41 -10.47 -7.47
CA ILE A 186 -13.96 -9.40 -8.31
C ILE A 186 -13.16 -9.16 -9.61
N GLY A 187 -12.16 -9.99 -9.89
CA GLY A 187 -11.35 -9.93 -11.11
C GLY A 187 -10.10 -9.06 -11.04
N GLY A 188 -9.64 -8.69 -9.84
CA GLY A 188 -8.44 -7.87 -9.64
C GLY A 188 -8.73 -6.36 -9.65
N TRP A 189 -7.69 -5.58 -9.96
CA TRP A 189 -7.78 -4.13 -10.09
C TRP A 189 -8.46 -3.75 -11.41
N SER A 190 -9.42 -2.83 -11.35
CA SER A 190 -10.12 -2.37 -12.55
C SER A 190 -9.26 -1.40 -13.35
N GLY A 191 -8.91 -1.76 -14.59
CA GLY A 191 -8.26 -0.84 -15.55
C GLY A 191 -9.23 0.08 -16.30
N ALA A 192 -10.52 0.08 -15.94
CA ALA A 192 -11.57 0.80 -16.68
C ALA A 192 -11.69 2.30 -16.32
N SER A 193 -10.94 2.78 -15.32
CA SER A 193 -10.91 4.18 -14.88
C SER A 193 -9.47 4.62 -14.60
N ILE A 194 -9.22 5.93 -14.68
CA ILE A 194 -7.98 6.57 -14.20
C ILE A 194 -7.91 6.53 -12.65
N THR A 195 -9.06 6.34 -11.98
CA THR A 195 -9.20 6.21 -10.52
C THR A 195 -9.52 4.76 -10.13
N GLU A 196 -8.56 3.87 -10.36
CA GLU A 196 -8.73 2.43 -10.16
C GLU A 196 -9.04 2.05 -8.71
N ASP A 197 -8.50 2.81 -7.76
CA ASP A 197 -8.62 2.65 -6.32
C ASP A 197 -10.05 2.88 -5.82
N ALA A 198 -10.63 4.02 -6.15
CA ALA A 198 -11.99 4.37 -5.79
C ALA A 198 -13.01 3.49 -6.52
N GLN A 199 -12.75 3.16 -7.80
CA GLN A 199 -13.61 2.27 -8.57
C GLN A 199 -13.63 0.87 -7.99
N MET A 200 -12.48 0.34 -7.58
CA MET A 200 -12.37 -0.94 -6.88
C MET A 200 -13.25 -0.94 -5.61
N GLY A 201 -13.20 0.11 -4.79
CA GLY A 201 -14.05 0.23 -3.60
C GLY A 201 -15.55 0.19 -3.93
N VAL A 202 -15.97 0.85 -5.02
CA VAL A 202 -17.38 0.81 -5.48
C VAL A 202 -17.79 -0.58 -5.96
N LEU A 203 -16.92 -1.28 -6.71
CA LEU A 203 -17.19 -2.64 -7.18
C LEU A 203 -17.30 -3.61 -5.98
N MET A 204 -16.42 -3.47 -4.99
CA MET A 204 -16.48 -4.24 -3.75
C MET A 204 -17.82 -4.06 -3.04
N HIS A 205 -18.27 -2.82 -2.83
CA HIS A 205 -19.55 -2.55 -2.17
C HIS A 205 -20.74 -3.11 -2.96
N ARG A 206 -20.70 -3.09 -4.28
CA ARG A 206 -21.76 -3.69 -5.13
C ARG A 206 -21.87 -5.20 -4.97
N GLN A 207 -20.77 -5.87 -4.64
CA GLN A 207 -20.72 -7.31 -4.35
C GLN A 207 -21.00 -7.64 -2.87
N GLY A 208 -21.35 -6.64 -2.05
CA GLY A 208 -21.65 -6.82 -0.63
C GLY A 208 -20.43 -6.87 0.29
N PHE A 209 -19.23 -6.62 -0.23
CA PHE A 209 -18.01 -6.55 0.58
C PHE A 209 -18.00 -5.32 1.48
N ARG A 210 -17.28 -5.44 2.61
CA ARG A 210 -17.18 -4.41 3.64
C ARG A 210 -15.83 -3.70 3.57
N SER A 211 -15.84 -2.42 3.92
CA SER A 211 -14.66 -1.57 3.98
C SER A 211 -14.66 -0.71 5.24
N GLN A 212 -13.49 -0.45 5.81
CA GLN A 212 -13.36 0.31 7.05
C GLN A 212 -12.26 1.37 6.90
N PHE A 213 -12.57 2.61 7.28
CA PHE A 213 -11.52 3.61 7.52
C PHE A 213 -10.96 3.43 8.94
N VAL A 214 -9.63 3.29 9.02
CA VAL A 214 -8.88 3.16 10.26
C VAL A 214 -8.23 4.52 10.56
N PRO A 215 -8.72 5.27 11.56
CA PRO A 215 -8.35 6.66 11.82
C PRO A 215 -6.99 6.80 12.53
N GLU A 216 -5.96 6.18 11.96
CA GLU A 216 -4.62 6.12 12.54
C GLU A 216 -3.59 6.45 11.47
N VAL A 217 -2.78 7.49 11.69
CA VAL A 217 -1.68 7.80 10.78
C VAL A 217 -0.56 6.77 10.98
N ILE A 218 -0.32 5.97 9.96
CA ILE A 218 0.73 4.93 9.94
C ILE A 218 1.83 5.23 8.92
N ALA A 219 1.66 6.26 8.11
CA ALA A 219 2.63 6.68 7.11
C ALA A 219 2.49 8.16 6.81
N ARG A 220 3.51 8.73 6.19
CA ARG A 220 3.53 10.14 5.81
C ARG A 220 4.22 10.34 4.47
N SER A 221 3.77 11.33 3.71
CA SER A 221 4.46 11.70 2.48
C SER A 221 5.88 12.21 2.78
N TYR A 222 6.79 11.88 1.89
CA TYR A 222 8.18 12.30 1.85
C TYR A 222 8.35 13.23 0.66
N CYS A 223 8.66 14.49 0.93
CA CYS A 223 9.04 15.43 -0.11
C CYS A 223 10.57 15.46 -0.19
N HIS A 224 11.13 15.10 -1.34
CA HIS A 224 12.53 15.41 -1.62
C HIS A 224 12.63 16.92 -1.78
N ARG A 225 13.28 17.62 -0.85
CA ARG A 225 13.72 18.99 -1.10
C ARG A 225 14.69 18.91 -2.25
N LEU A 226 14.25 19.26 -3.46
CA LEU A 226 15.14 19.67 -4.54
C LEU A 226 15.96 20.84 -3.97
N THR A 227 17.15 20.54 -3.48
CA THR A 227 18.14 21.59 -3.23
C THR A 227 18.44 22.19 -4.59
N THR A 228 17.89 23.40 -4.79
CA THR A 228 18.22 24.32 -5.89
C THR A 228 19.72 24.54 -6.00
#